data_AF-A0A9D7ZYZ4-F1
#
_entry.id   AF-A0A9D7ZYZ4-F1
#
_cell.length_a   1.000
_cell.length_b   1.000
_cell.length_c   1.000
_cell.angle_alpha   90.00
_cell.angle_beta   90.00
_cell.angle_gamma   90.00
#
_symmetry.space_group_name_H-M   'P 1'
#
loop_
_entity.id
_entity.type
_entity.pdbx_description
1 polymer ?
#
loop_
_entity_poly.entity_id
_entity_poly.type
_entity_poly.pdbx_seq_one_letter_code
_entity_poly.pdbx_strand_id
1 'polypeptide(L)' 'IICQNCIKKRSNYGLRVSKGTLKQIHWINTSDISRADRIKFSGIAIKEGEMLVEAFLPFYIGRDFKSLQFLNRLRQEK' A
#
# COMPACT_ATOMS: atom_id res chain seq x y z
N ILE A 1 -8.72 7.71 1.62
CA ILE A 1 -7.83 8.42 0.67
C ILE A 1 -8.24 9.88 0.65
N ILE A 2 -7.29 10.82 0.71
CA ILE A 2 -7.55 12.27 0.72
C ILE A 2 -6.68 12.90 -0.35
N CYS A 3 -7.26 13.74 -1.22
CA CYS A 3 -6.50 14.47 -2.24
C CYS A 3 -5.95 15.80 -1.70
N GLN A 4 -5.03 16.42 -2.44
CA GLN A 4 -4.43 17.69 -2.03
C GLN A 4 -5.42 18.85 -1.93
N ASN A 5 -6.54 18.80 -2.67
CA ASN A 5 -7.57 19.84 -2.59
C ASN A 5 -8.50 19.66 -1.37
N CYS A 6 -8.60 18.44 -0.84
CA CYS A 6 -9.40 18.15 0.36
C CYS A 6 -8.62 18.41 1.65
N ILE A 7 -7.29 18.48 1.59
CA ILE A 7 -6.44 18.65 2.77
C ILE A 7 -6.24 20.14 3.08
N LYS A 8 -6.98 20.66 4.07
CA LYS A 8 -6.94 22.09 4.45
C LYS A 8 -5.63 22.51 5.13
N LYS A 9 -4.94 21.59 5.81
CA LYS A 9 -3.63 21.77 6.44
C LYS A 9 -2.82 20.49 6.28
N ARG A 10 -1.49 20.59 6.07
CA ARG A 10 -0.63 19.39 6.01
C ARG A 10 -0.84 18.54 7.26
N SER A 11 -1.26 17.29 7.07
CA SER A 11 -1.32 16.29 8.13
C SER A 11 0.07 15.66 8.28
N ASN A 12 0.53 15.52 9.51
CA ASN A 12 1.68 14.67 9.85
C ASN A 12 1.29 13.20 9.96
N TYR A 13 -0.01 12.90 9.92
CA TYR A 13 -0.57 11.56 9.98
C TYR A 13 -1.00 11.07 8.59
N GLY A 14 -0.81 9.78 8.34
CA GLY A 14 -1.20 9.10 7.11
C GLY A 14 -0.03 8.85 6.15
N LEU A 15 -0.29 8.02 5.15
CA LEU A 15 0.69 7.65 4.12
C LEU A 15 0.48 8.47 2.85
N ARG A 16 1.57 8.97 2.28
CA ARG A 16 1.56 9.55 0.94
C ARG A 16 1.65 8.43 -0.09
N VAL A 17 0.83 8.52 -1.13
CA VAL A 17 0.80 7.57 -2.24
C VAL A 17 0.64 8.32 -3.55
N SER A 18 1.32 7.88 -4.59
CA SER A 18 1.15 8.40 -5.93
C SER A 18 -0.20 8.02 -6.53
N LYS A 19 -0.72 8.87 -7.43
CA LYS A 19 -1.92 8.57 -8.22
C LYS A 19 -1.74 7.29 -9.07
N GLY A 20 -0.51 7.02 -9.52
CA GLY A 20 -0.18 5.83 -10.32
C GLY A 20 -0.40 4.55 -9.55
N THR A 21 0.13 4.45 -8.33
CA THR A 21 -0.06 3.28 -7.46
C THR A 21 -1.54 3.06 -7.13
N LEU A 22 -2.29 4.13 -6.83
CA LEU A 22 -3.74 4.01 -6.58
C LEU A 22 -4.48 3.41 -7.79
N LYS A 23 -4.13 3.84 -9.01
CA LYS A 23 -4.72 3.27 -10.23
C LYS A 23 -4.33 1.80 -10.42
N GLN A 24 -3.09 1.45 -10.13
CA GLN A 24 -2.64 0.06 -10.24
C GLN A 24 -3.36 -0.85 -9.24
N ILE A 25 -3.49 -0.43 -7.97
CA ILE A 25 -4.25 -1.19 -6.96
C ILE A 25 -5.71 -1.34 -7.39
N HIS A 26 -6.33 -0.27 -7.90
CA HIS A 26 -7.70 -0.33 -8.41
C HIS A 26 -7.83 -1.29 -9.60
N TRP A 27 -6.86 -1.30 -10.51
CA TRP A 27 -6.83 -2.22 -11.65
C TRP A 27 -6.76 -3.67 -11.18
N ILE A 28 -5.88 -4.00 -10.21
CA ILE A 28 -5.77 -5.36 -9.65
C ILE A 28 -7.13 -5.80 -9.07
N ASN A 29 -7.80 -4.91 -8.34
CA ASN A 29 -9.08 -5.22 -7.69
C ASN A 29 -10.25 -5.41 -8.67
N THR A 30 -10.15 -4.86 -9.88
CA THR A 30 -11.25 -4.85 -10.87
C THR A 30 -10.96 -5.72 -12.10
N SER A 31 -9.73 -6.19 -12.25
CA SER A 31 -9.31 -6.99 -13.40
C SER A 31 -9.33 -8.48 -13.09
N ASP A 32 -9.53 -9.27 -14.15
CA ASP A 32 -9.44 -10.72 -14.09
C ASP A 32 -8.02 -11.15 -13.69
N ILE A 33 -7.93 -12.08 -12.73
CA ILE A 33 -6.67 -12.62 -12.21
C ILE A 33 -5.83 -13.30 -13.30
N SER A 34 -6.46 -13.82 -14.37
CA SER A 34 -5.78 -14.37 -15.55
C SER A 34 -4.95 -13.35 -16.33
N ARG A 35 -5.12 -12.04 -16.04
CA ARG A 35 -4.32 -10.94 -16.60
C ARG A 35 -3.26 -10.43 -15.63
N ALA A 36 -3.24 -10.93 -14.38
CA ALA A 36 -2.37 -10.43 -13.34
C ALA A 36 -0.90 -10.79 -13.57
N ASP A 37 -0.64 -11.90 -14.25
CA ASP A 37 0.68 -12.39 -14.67
C ASP A 37 1.44 -11.37 -15.54
N ARG A 38 0.74 -10.53 -16.30
CA ARG A 38 1.33 -9.52 -17.20
C ARG A 38 1.55 -8.17 -16.54
N ILE A 39 1.11 -7.97 -15.29
CA ILE A 39 1.29 -6.68 -14.62
C ILE A 39 2.76 -6.49 -14.28
N LYS A 40 3.32 -5.36 -14.72
CA LYS A 40 4.61 -4.88 -14.25
C LYS A 40 4.41 -3.69 -13.32
N PHE A 41 4.91 -3.82 -12.10
CA PHE A 41 4.94 -2.74 -11.13
C PHE A 41 6.25 -1.95 -11.27
N SER A 42 6.16 -0.64 -11.14
CA SER A 42 7.37 0.15 -10.89
C SER A 42 7.86 -0.12 -9.47
N GLY A 43 9.16 0.03 -9.21
CA GLY A 43 9.69 -0.12 -7.85
C GLY A 43 9.03 0.82 -6.83
N ILE A 44 8.59 2.00 -7.28
CA ILE A 44 7.83 2.95 -6.44
C ILE A 44 6.46 2.37 -6.09
N ALA A 45 5.75 1.82 -7.07
CA ALA A 45 4.43 1.25 -6.84
C ALA A 45 4.46 0.00 -5.96
N ILE A 46 5.51 -0.83 -6.06
CA ILE A 46 5.71 -1.95 -5.14
C ILE A 46 5.85 -1.42 -3.71
N LYS A 47 6.78 -0.47 -3.47
CA LYS A 47 7.00 0.10 -2.13
C LYS A 47 5.75 0.77 -1.57
N GLU A 48 5.07 1.59 -2.36
CA GLU A 48 3.84 2.26 -1.94
C GLU A 48 2.70 1.26 -1.68
N GLY A 49 2.58 0.20 -2.50
CA GLY A 49 1.60 -0.86 -2.32
C GLY A 49 1.84 -1.67 -1.05
N GLU A 50 3.08 -2.09 -0.79
CA GLU A 50 3.48 -2.77 0.44
C GLU A 50 3.13 -1.93 1.67
N MET A 51 3.56 -0.67 1.71
CA MET A 51 3.27 0.24 2.83
C MET A 51 1.75 0.39 3.07
N LEU A 52 0.95 0.48 2.01
CA LEU A 52 -0.50 0.60 2.13
C LEU A 52 -1.13 -0.66 2.70
N VAL A 53 -0.77 -1.84 2.18
CA VAL A 53 -1.32 -3.11 2.61
C VAL A 53 -0.93 -3.40 4.06
N GLU A 54 0.33 -3.18 4.42
CA GLU A 54 0.84 -3.39 5.77
C GLU A 54 0.21 -2.45 6.80
N ALA A 55 -0.07 -1.20 6.44
CA ALA A 55 -0.74 -0.26 7.34
C ALA A 55 -2.27 -0.47 7.41
N PHE A 56 -2.89 -0.92 6.32
CA PHE A 56 -4.34 -1.04 6.24
C PHE A 56 -4.87 -2.38 6.76
N LEU A 57 -4.19 -3.50 6.50
CA LEU A 57 -4.67 -4.82 6.89
C LEU A 57 -4.88 -4.99 8.40
N PRO A 58 -3.99 -4.51 9.30
CA PRO A 58 -4.23 -4.61 10.74
C PRO A 58 -5.50 -3.89 11.18
N PHE A 59 -5.75 -2.70 10.59
CA PHE A 59 -6.96 -1.93 10.86
C PHE A 59 -8.22 -2.67 10.40
N TYR A 60 -8.21 -3.26 9.20
CA TYR A 60 -9.36 -3.98 8.66
C TYR A 60 -9.68 -5.27 9.44
N ILE A 61 -8.66 -5.99 9.88
CA ILE A 61 -8.82 -7.30 10.55
C ILE A 61 -8.96 -7.14 12.07
N GLY A 62 -8.66 -5.96 12.62
CA GLY A 62 -8.75 -5.66 14.05
C GLY A 62 -7.65 -6.30 14.90
N ARG A 63 -6.55 -6.74 14.28
CA ARG A 63 -5.39 -7.29 14.98
C ARG A 63 -4.10 -7.10 14.18
N ASP A 64 -2.99 -7.04 14.89
CA ASP A 64 -1.67 -7.03 14.28
C ASP A 64 -1.24 -8.40 13.76
N PHE A 65 -0.48 -8.39 12.67
CA PHE A 65 0.15 -9.58 12.11
C PHE A 65 1.54 -9.79 12.73
N LYS A 66 1.67 -10.78 13.62
CA LYS A 66 2.97 -11.16 14.21
C LYS A 66 4.02 -11.51 13.15
N SER A 67 3.60 -12.13 12.04
CA SER A 67 4.45 -12.41 10.89
C SER A 67 4.97 -11.13 10.24
N LEU A 68 4.14 -10.10 10.09
CA LEU A 68 4.55 -8.81 9.56
C LEU A 68 5.55 -8.09 10.47
N GLN A 69 5.32 -8.11 11.78
CA GLN A 69 6.28 -7.58 12.77
C GLN A 69 7.63 -8.29 12.68
N PHE A 70 7.64 -9.61 12.49
CA PHE A 70 8.86 -10.38 12.27
C PHE A 70 9.55 -10.01 10.96
N LEU A 71 8.81 -9.94 9.84
CA LEU A 71 9.36 -9.55 8.53
C LEU A 71 9.99 -8.15 8.56
N ASN A 72 9.37 -7.20 9.25
CA ASN A 72 9.90 -5.84 9.39
C ASN A 72 11.20 -5.78 10.19
N ARG A 73 11.37 -6.64 11.22
CA ARG A 73 12.66 -6.76 11.92
C ARG A 73 13.76 -7.28 11.00
N LEU A 74 13.49 -8.37 10.26
CA LEU A 74 14.48 -8.92 9.32
C LEU A 74 14.91 -7.92 8.22
N ARG A 75 14.00 -7.04 7.79
CA ARG A 75 14.32 -5.98 6.81
C ARG A 75 15.21 -4.87 7.38
N GLN A 76 15.19 -4.66 8.69
CA GLN A 76 15.99 -3.63 9.38
C GLN A 76 17.38 -4.14 9.81
N GLU A 77 17.56 -5.45 9.90
CA GLU A 77 18.85 -6.09 10.24
C GLU A 77 19.81 -6.25 9.04
N LYS A 78 19.36 -5.90 7.83
CA LYS A 78 20.18 -5.83 6.61
C LYS A 78 20.85 -4.47 6.46
#